data_AF-K0VPP5-F1
#
_entry.id   AF-K0VPP5-F1
#
_cell.length_a   1.000
_cell.length_b   1.000
_cell.length_c   1.000
_cell.angle_alpha   90.00
_cell.angle_beta   90.00
_cell.angle_gamma   90.00
#
_symmetry.space_group_name_H-M   'P 1'
#
loop_
_entity.id
_entity.type
_entity.pdbx_description
1 polymer ?
#
loop_
_entity_poly.entity_id
_entity_poly.type
_entity_poly.pdbx_seq_one_letter_code
_entity_poly.pdbx_strand_id
1 'polypeptide(L)'
;NFARARRAIQGPGRGDSQDDNASGTIIAVEGYMDVIALYQAGVENAVAPLGTALTENQLELLWKMVPQPVLCFDGDGAGIRAANRAAELALPHLKPGRSVRFALLPDGKDPDDLVRDDGRAPFDKVMSQAKPLSEMLWNREINTGKFDTPEARAELEARLKQLVAVIADENVRRHYQQDIRDRLNAFFQPQFQNRGNGERRGFNGRAGRDNAGKAGPKSPNVISDRLARSVLVRGHQDNTALRESVLALTIVNHPSLMIDDYDEIAAIEYDSKPLQRLWSAMLGAAAVVAGPHLTREYLTERLEFEGFGPLIKSLDQQVRNARLWTATEEAAMEDAREGYRQALAFHKRAKALRRQKIELEREIALATEAGDGEAIAQLMRAQQEVHFEGVRLENQEAIIDGFGVLSGRVKGAANH
;
A
#
# COMPACT_ATOMS: atom_id res chain seq x y z
N ASN A 1 -3.87 40.49 13.67
CA ASN A 1 -3.02 39.80 12.68
C ASN A 1 -3.80 39.15 11.54
N PHE A 2 -4.90 38.41 11.79
CA PHE A 2 -5.69 37.73 10.76
C PHE A 2 -6.08 38.57 9.52
N ALA A 3 -6.67 39.76 9.71
CA ALA A 3 -7.10 40.62 8.59
C ALA A 3 -5.92 41.12 7.72
N ARG A 4 -4.72 41.21 8.30
CA ARG A 4 -3.50 41.63 7.62
C ARG A 4 -2.91 40.49 6.80
N ALA A 5 -2.73 39.32 7.41
CA ALA A 5 -2.21 38.14 6.73
C ALA A 5 -3.11 37.74 5.55
N ARG A 6 -4.44 37.94 5.68
CA ARG A 6 -5.38 37.78 4.56
C ARG A 6 -5.11 38.73 3.39
N ARG A 7 -4.75 40.00 3.65
CA ARG A 7 -4.39 40.96 2.59
C ARG A 7 -3.06 40.63 1.92
N ALA A 8 -2.07 40.17 2.70
CA ALA A 8 -0.77 39.77 2.17
C ALA A 8 -0.88 38.60 1.16
N ILE A 9 -1.87 37.73 1.34
CA ILE A 9 -2.18 36.63 0.41
C ILE A 9 -2.87 37.12 -0.88
N GLN A 10 -3.58 38.24 -0.82
CA GLN A 10 -4.46 38.75 -1.89
C GLN A 10 -3.83 39.92 -2.69
N GLY A 11 -2.55 40.25 -2.47
CA GLY A 11 -1.89 41.42 -3.06
C GLY A 11 -1.62 41.32 -4.57
N PRO A 12 -1.56 42.46 -5.30
CA PRO A 12 -1.43 42.50 -6.76
C PRO A 12 0.04 42.35 -7.17
N GLY A 13 0.50 41.14 -7.49
CA GLY A 13 1.90 41.00 -7.95
C GLY A 13 2.48 39.60 -8.18
N ARG A 14 1.70 38.51 -8.18
CA ARG A 14 2.22 37.18 -8.53
C ARG A 14 1.61 36.70 -9.85
N GLY A 15 2.23 37.11 -10.95
CA GLY A 15 1.97 36.57 -12.28
C GLY A 15 2.96 35.44 -12.63
N ASP A 16 2.43 34.39 -13.27
CA ASP A 16 3.10 33.42 -14.14
C ASP A 16 4.32 32.64 -13.61
N SER A 17 4.20 32.03 -12.44
CA SER A 17 4.95 30.80 -12.15
C SER A 17 3.96 29.66 -11.92
N GLN A 18 4.03 28.65 -12.81
CA GLN A 18 3.25 27.42 -12.80
C GLN A 18 3.61 26.54 -11.58
N ASP A 19 3.36 27.04 -10.38
CA ASP A 19 3.37 26.28 -9.13
C ASP A 19 1.91 26.13 -8.68
N ASP A 20 1.46 24.91 -8.40
CA ASP A 20 0.10 24.59 -7.89
C ASP A 20 -0.22 25.21 -6.50
N ASN A 21 0.56 26.21 -6.07
CA ASN A 21 0.53 26.93 -4.80
C ASN A 21 -0.12 28.33 -4.92
N ALA A 22 -1.03 28.53 -5.88
CA ALA A 22 -1.65 29.81 -6.20
C ALA A 22 -2.52 30.41 -5.06
N SER A 23 -2.76 29.68 -3.97
CA SER A 23 -3.28 30.22 -2.71
C SER A 23 -2.12 30.55 -1.78
N GLY A 24 -1.86 31.84 -1.52
CA GLY A 24 -0.74 32.28 -0.68
C GLY A 24 -0.72 31.57 0.68
N THR A 25 0.47 31.33 1.24
CA THR A 25 0.67 30.56 2.48
C THR A 25 0.32 31.37 3.73
N ILE A 26 -0.30 30.77 4.75
CA ILE A 26 -0.35 31.31 6.12
C ILE A 26 0.60 30.52 7.01
N ILE A 27 1.37 31.23 7.84
CA ILE A 27 2.29 30.65 8.82
C ILE A 27 1.73 30.93 10.22
N ALA A 28 1.44 29.90 10.99
CA ALA A 28 1.07 30.02 12.40
C ALA A 28 2.29 29.73 13.27
N VAL A 29 2.74 30.70 14.06
CA VAL A 29 3.85 30.59 15.02
C VAL A 29 3.31 30.56 16.46
N GLU A 30 4.15 30.21 17.44
CA GLU A 30 3.74 30.03 18.84
C GLU A 30 3.48 31.37 19.55
N GLY A 31 4.36 32.36 19.36
CA GLY A 31 4.35 33.62 20.09
C GLY A 31 3.95 34.85 19.25
N TYR A 32 3.40 35.87 19.91
CA TYR A 32 3.14 37.16 19.25
C TYR A 32 4.44 37.92 18.93
N MET A 33 5.52 37.68 19.67
CA MET A 33 6.85 38.26 19.42
C MET A 33 7.42 37.74 18.09
N ASP A 34 7.29 36.44 17.83
CA ASP A 34 7.67 35.81 16.56
C ASP A 34 7.00 36.47 15.35
N VAL A 35 5.71 36.80 15.47
CA VAL A 35 4.98 37.51 14.41
C VAL A 35 5.55 38.90 14.16
N ILE A 36 5.98 39.61 15.21
CA ILE A 36 6.59 40.94 15.08
C ILE A 36 7.96 40.82 14.41
N ALA A 37 8.80 39.88 14.84
CA ALA A 37 10.12 39.63 14.28
C ALA A 37 10.05 39.23 12.80
N LEU A 38 9.18 38.26 12.48
CA LEU A 38 8.93 37.83 11.10
C LEU A 38 8.42 38.98 10.23
N TYR A 39 7.53 39.80 10.77
CA TYR A 39 7.05 40.97 10.05
C TYR A 39 8.16 41.98 9.77
N GLN A 40 9.04 42.25 10.73
CA GLN A 40 10.20 43.14 10.54
C GLN A 40 11.16 42.61 9.47
N ALA A 41 11.24 41.29 9.30
CA ALA A 41 12.00 40.65 8.23
C ALA A 41 11.24 40.47 6.90
N GLY A 42 10.03 41.04 6.78
CA GLY A 42 9.25 41.02 5.53
C GLY A 42 8.44 39.75 5.30
N VAL A 43 8.17 38.97 6.34
CA VAL A 43 7.23 37.83 6.34
C VAL A 43 5.90 38.29 6.93
N GLU A 44 5.01 38.79 6.07
CA GLU A 44 3.77 39.46 6.50
C GLU A 44 2.58 38.53 6.73
N ASN A 45 2.73 37.26 6.34
CA ASN A 45 1.71 36.22 6.37
C ASN A 45 1.77 35.34 7.65
N ALA A 46 2.47 35.80 8.68
CA ALA A 46 2.57 35.15 9.99
C ALA A 46 1.41 35.55 10.94
N VAL A 47 0.92 34.58 11.71
CA VAL A 47 -0.10 34.75 12.76
C VAL A 47 0.26 33.91 13.99
N ALA A 48 -0.23 34.29 15.17
CA ALA A 48 -0.01 33.54 16.40
C ALA A 48 -1.27 33.54 17.28
N PRO A 49 -1.48 32.49 18.10
CA PRO A 49 -2.46 32.52 19.18
C PRO A 49 -2.00 33.48 20.30
N LEU A 50 -2.95 34.06 21.03
CA LEU A 50 -2.65 34.98 22.13
C LEU A 50 -2.40 34.21 23.43
N GLY A 51 -1.20 33.63 23.57
CA GLY A 51 -0.70 33.06 24.83
C GLY A 51 -1.36 31.74 25.26
N THR A 52 -1.95 30.99 24.32
CA THR A 52 -2.56 29.68 24.57
C THR A 52 -2.11 28.68 23.52
N ALA A 53 -2.17 27.39 23.86
CA ALA A 53 -2.04 26.33 22.86
C ALA A 53 -3.05 26.52 21.71
N LEU A 54 -2.67 26.07 20.52
CA LEU A 54 -3.51 26.10 19.32
C LEU A 54 -4.82 25.34 19.58
N THR A 55 -5.97 25.96 19.27
CA THR A 55 -7.30 25.38 19.45
C THR A 55 -7.94 24.96 18.12
N GLU A 56 -8.93 24.08 18.20
CA GLU A 56 -9.68 23.59 17.02
C GLU A 56 -10.27 24.76 16.22
N ASN A 57 -10.93 25.69 16.90
CA ASN A 57 -11.51 26.89 16.30
C ASN A 57 -10.46 27.75 15.57
N GLN A 58 -9.25 27.85 16.10
CA GLN A 58 -8.14 28.57 15.46
C GLN A 58 -7.67 27.82 14.20
N LEU A 59 -7.62 26.50 14.25
CA LEU A 59 -7.28 25.68 13.09
C LEU A 59 -8.32 25.82 11.98
N GLU A 60 -9.61 25.84 12.32
CA GLU A 60 -10.69 26.14 11.37
C GLU A 60 -10.57 27.53 10.75
N LEU A 61 -10.20 28.54 11.55
CA LEU A 61 -9.95 29.90 11.05
C LEU A 61 -8.80 29.91 10.03
N LEU A 62 -7.72 29.18 10.28
CA LEU A 62 -6.61 29.05 9.34
C LEU A 62 -7.07 28.40 8.02
N TRP A 63 -7.85 27.32 8.11
CA TRP A 63 -8.37 26.62 6.93
C TRP A 63 -9.39 27.42 6.10
N LYS A 64 -10.09 28.38 6.71
CA LYS A 64 -10.93 29.35 5.97
C LYS A 64 -10.10 30.33 5.14
N MET A 65 -8.83 30.52 5.47
CA MET A 65 -7.92 31.41 4.74
C MET A 65 -7.18 30.67 3.63
N VAL A 66 -6.64 29.50 3.97
CA VAL A 66 -5.80 28.70 3.06
C VAL A 66 -6.09 27.21 3.25
N PRO A 67 -6.08 26.41 2.17
CA PRO A 67 -6.35 24.96 2.26
C PRO A 67 -5.29 24.21 3.08
N GLN A 68 -4.05 24.70 3.10
CA GLN A 68 -2.92 24.06 3.74
C GLN A 68 -2.03 25.09 4.49
N PRO A 69 -2.42 25.52 5.70
CA PRO A 69 -1.56 26.38 6.52
C PRO A 69 -0.32 25.63 7.01
N VAL A 70 0.75 26.40 7.26
CA VAL A 70 2.00 25.91 7.86
C VAL A 70 2.01 26.28 9.34
N LEU A 71 2.17 25.28 10.21
CA LEU A 71 2.36 25.46 11.64
C LEU A 71 3.86 25.40 11.93
N CYS A 72 4.42 26.50 12.42
CA CYS A 72 5.82 26.67 12.76
C CYS A 72 5.98 26.56 14.28
N PHE A 73 6.81 25.64 14.72
CA PHE A 73 7.09 25.39 16.14
C PHE A 73 8.58 25.52 16.42
N ASP A 74 8.90 25.86 17.66
CA ASP A 74 10.27 26.02 18.12
C ASP A 74 11.01 24.67 18.05
N GLY A 75 12.33 24.72 17.88
CA GLY A 75 13.15 23.51 17.77
C GLY A 75 13.39 22.78 19.09
N ASP A 76 12.74 23.19 20.18
CA ASP A 76 12.94 22.60 21.49
C ASP A 76 11.95 21.44 21.77
N GLY A 77 12.13 20.78 22.92
CA GLY A 77 11.23 19.69 23.32
C GLY A 77 9.79 20.14 23.54
N ALA A 78 9.54 21.42 23.87
CA ALA A 78 8.19 21.95 24.05
C ALA A 78 7.50 22.18 22.71
N GLY A 79 8.20 22.74 21.72
CA GLY A 79 7.74 22.92 20.35
C GLY A 79 7.41 21.60 19.67
N ILE A 80 8.24 20.55 19.83
CA ILE A 80 7.93 19.21 19.32
C ILE A 80 6.63 18.65 19.96
N ARG A 81 6.44 18.82 21.27
CA ARG A 81 5.19 18.41 21.95
C ARG A 81 3.99 19.21 21.44
N ALA A 82 4.15 20.51 21.21
CA ALA A 82 3.10 21.37 20.67
C ALA A 82 2.73 20.96 19.24
N ALA A 83 3.72 20.65 18.38
CA ALA A 83 3.52 20.14 17.04
C ALA A 83 2.74 18.81 17.04
N ASN A 84 3.10 17.89 17.94
CA ASN A 84 2.39 16.61 18.08
C ASN A 84 0.93 16.80 18.50
N ARG A 85 0.65 17.70 19.45
CA ARG A 85 -0.72 18.03 19.86
C ARG A 85 -1.51 18.67 18.72
N ALA A 86 -0.89 19.58 17.96
CA ALA A 86 -1.52 20.20 16.81
C ALA A 86 -1.82 19.20 15.69
N ALA A 87 -0.96 18.19 15.48
CA ALA A 87 -1.20 17.09 14.56
C ALA A 87 -2.43 16.27 14.99
N GLU A 88 -2.55 15.91 16.27
CA GLU A 88 -3.71 15.20 16.81
C GLU A 88 -5.00 16.02 16.71
N LEU A 89 -4.92 17.31 16.99
CA LEU A 89 -6.04 18.24 16.86
C LEU A 89 -6.51 18.39 15.42
N ALA A 90 -5.62 18.27 14.44
CA ALA A 90 -5.95 18.41 13.03
C ALA A 90 -6.65 17.18 12.45
N LEU A 91 -6.31 15.97 12.92
CA LEU A 91 -6.75 14.69 12.36
C LEU A 91 -8.27 14.57 12.18
N PRO A 92 -9.13 14.85 13.18
CA PRO A 92 -10.58 14.71 13.02
C PRO A 92 -11.17 15.60 11.92
N HIS A 93 -10.51 16.69 11.57
CA HIS A 93 -11.06 17.72 10.68
C HIS A 93 -10.51 17.69 9.25
N LEU A 94 -9.64 16.73 8.93
CA LEU A 94 -9.11 16.57 7.58
C LEU A 94 -10.23 16.21 6.60
N LYS A 95 -10.16 16.81 5.41
CA LYS A 95 -11.10 16.63 4.29
C LYS A 95 -10.33 16.77 2.98
N PRO A 96 -10.86 16.32 1.83
CA PRO A 96 -10.25 16.59 0.54
C PRO A 96 -9.95 18.08 0.35
N GLY A 97 -8.71 18.41 0.01
CA GLY A 97 -8.23 19.79 -0.15
C GLY A 97 -7.97 20.56 1.16
N ARG A 98 -8.04 19.92 2.33
CA ARG A 98 -7.77 20.52 3.64
C ARG A 98 -6.71 19.72 4.40
N SER A 99 -5.56 20.34 4.66
CA SER A 99 -4.44 19.68 5.37
C SER A 99 -3.62 20.69 6.17
N VAL A 100 -2.59 20.25 6.89
CA VAL A 100 -1.63 21.13 7.57
C VAL A 100 -0.20 20.66 7.29
N ARG A 101 0.74 21.60 7.32
CA ARG A 101 2.19 21.32 7.25
C ARG A 101 2.88 21.79 8.52
N PHE A 102 4.00 21.17 8.84
CA PHE A 102 4.79 21.45 10.04
C PHE A 102 6.18 21.92 9.67
N ALA A 103 6.53 23.13 10.10
CA ALA A 103 7.89 23.63 10.08
C ALA A 103 8.46 23.52 11.50
N LEU A 104 9.50 22.71 11.68
CA LEU A 104 10.22 22.62 12.94
C LEU A 104 11.54 23.38 12.78
N LEU A 105 11.78 24.34 13.66
CA LEU A 105 13.03 25.10 13.64
C LEU A 105 14.21 24.25 14.15
N PRO A 106 15.46 24.67 13.86
CA PRO A 106 16.64 24.02 14.43
C PRO A 106 16.64 24.02 15.96
N ASP A 107 17.28 23.01 16.56
CA ASP A 107 17.30 22.84 18.02
C ASP A 107 17.65 24.13 18.77
N GLY A 108 16.76 24.52 19.69
CA GLY A 108 16.94 25.69 20.54
C GLY A 108 16.78 27.05 19.86
N LYS A 109 16.25 27.10 18.63
CA LYS A 109 15.89 28.35 17.94
C LYS A 109 14.37 28.54 17.92
N ASP A 110 13.96 29.79 18.11
CA ASP A 110 12.61 30.29 17.83
C ASP A 110 12.62 31.14 16.53
N PRO A 111 11.45 31.56 15.99
CA PRO A 111 11.42 32.37 14.78
C PRO A 111 12.11 33.72 14.91
N ASP A 112 12.09 34.36 16.09
CA ASP A 112 12.77 35.63 16.33
C ASP A 112 14.29 35.48 16.23
N ASP A 113 14.87 34.54 16.98
CA ASP A 113 16.31 34.25 17.00
C ASP A 113 16.82 33.83 15.62
N LEU A 114 16.07 32.99 14.90
CA LEU A 114 16.48 32.53 13.56
C LEU A 114 16.56 33.69 12.56
N VAL A 115 15.61 34.61 12.63
CA VAL A 115 15.51 35.73 11.69
C VAL A 115 16.45 36.88 12.09
N ARG A 116 16.62 37.12 13.38
CA ARG A 116 17.50 38.17 13.90
C ARG A 116 18.97 37.84 13.66
N ASP A 117 19.38 36.60 13.89
CA ASP A 117 20.79 36.21 13.83
C ASP A 117 21.24 35.94 12.39
N ASP A 118 20.41 35.26 11.59
CA ASP A 118 20.80 34.74 10.28
C ASP A 118 19.99 35.33 9.10
N GLY A 119 19.08 36.26 9.39
CA GLY A 119 18.22 36.92 8.40
C GLY A 119 17.06 36.05 7.92
N ARG A 120 16.41 36.47 6.83
CA ARG A 120 15.21 35.82 6.31
C ARG A 120 15.49 34.47 5.60
N ALA A 121 16.63 34.33 4.93
CA ALA A 121 16.88 33.20 4.04
C ALA A 121 16.83 31.82 4.73
N PRO A 122 17.37 31.63 5.95
CA PRO A 122 17.23 30.38 6.69
C PRO A 122 15.78 30.06 7.05
N PHE A 123 14.99 31.06 7.43
CA PHE A 123 13.56 30.88 7.71
C PHE A 123 12.80 30.41 6.46
N ASP A 124 13.03 31.06 5.30
CA ASP A 124 12.43 30.64 4.03
C ASP A 124 12.83 29.20 3.65
N LYS A 125 14.09 28.80 3.93
CA LYS A 125 14.54 27.42 3.75
C LYS A 125 13.76 26.45 4.64
N VAL A 126 13.57 26.76 5.93
CA VAL A 126 12.77 25.92 6.82
C VAL A 126 11.32 25.81 6.34
N MET A 127 10.73 26.92 5.87
CA MET A 127 9.37 26.91 5.30
C MET A 127 9.27 26.04 4.04
N SER A 128 10.28 26.05 3.17
CA SER A 128 10.32 25.18 1.97
C SER A 128 10.38 23.68 2.32
N GLN A 129 10.94 23.37 3.49
CA GLN A 129 11.09 22.01 4.02
C GLN A 129 9.96 21.61 4.98
N ALA A 130 8.91 22.42 5.10
CA ALA A 130 7.78 22.14 5.99
C ALA A 130 7.16 20.78 5.64
N LYS A 131 7.12 19.89 6.62
CA LYS A 131 6.72 18.49 6.48
C LYS A 131 5.20 18.34 6.39
N PRO A 132 4.68 17.44 5.56
CA PRO A 132 3.26 17.08 5.59
C PRO A 132 2.85 16.48 6.95
N LEU A 133 1.56 16.59 7.30
CA LEU A 133 1.00 15.96 8.51
C LEU A 133 1.30 14.46 8.59
N SER A 134 1.19 13.72 7.48
CA SER A 134 1.48 12.28 7.45
C SER A 134 2.93 11.96 7.83
N GLU A 135 3.88 12.76 7.34
CA GLU A 135 5.30 12.60 7.68
C GLU A 135 5.58 13.00 9.14
N MET A 136 4.90 14.02 9.66
CA MET A 136 5.00 14.41 11.07
C MET A 136 4.56 13.27 11.99
N LEU A 137 3.40 12.67 11.72
CA LEU A 137 2.87 11.54 12.48
C LEU A 137 3.81 10.32 12.38
N TRP A 138 4.29 10.01 11.17
CA TRP A 138 5.24 8.92 10.96
C TRP A 138 6.51 9.10 11.79
N ASN A 139 7.17 10.25 11.67
CA ASN A 139 8.42 10.55 12.36
C ASN A 139 8.25 10.47 13.90
N ARG A 140 7.11 10.94 14.42
CA ARG A 140 6.80 10.83 15.85
C ARG A 140 6.78 9.38 16.33
N GLU A 141 6.10 8.51 15.59
CA GLU A 141 5.90 7.12 15.99
C GLU A 141 7.13 6.23 15.80
N ILE A 142 7.99 6.52 14.82
CA ILE A 142 9.25 5.77 14.65
C ILE A 142 10.33 6.18 15.65
N ASN A 143 10.23 7.38 16.23
CA ASN A 143 11.23 7.87 17.17
C ASN A 143 10.97 7.42 18.61
N THR A 144 9.87 6.73 18.91
CA THR A 144 9.51 6.28 20.27
C THR A 144 10.17 4.97 20.70
N GLY A 145 10.84 4.22 19.82
CA GLY A 145 11.43 2.94 20.22
C GLY A 145 12.23 2.21 19.15
N LYS A 146 12.66 0.99 19.48
CA LYS A 146 13.26 0.04 18.55
C LYS A 146 12.19 -0.94 18.07
N PHE A 147 12.22 -1.30 16.79
CA PHE A 147 11.23 -2.16 16.14
C PHE A 147 11.87 -3.41 15.54
N ASP A 148 12.73 -4.04 16.32
CA ASP A 148 13.50 -5.23 15.95
C ASP A 148 12.69 -6.52 16.10
N THR A 149 11.73 -6.58 17.02
CA THR A 149 10.85 -7.75 17.24
C THR A 149 9.52 -7.64 16.50
N PRO A 150 8.90 -8.78 16.10
CA PRO A 150 7.55 -8.78 15.52
C PRO A 150 6.49 -8.09 16.41
N GLU A 151 6.60 -8.24 17.73
CA GLU A 151 5.70 -7.62 18.70
C GLU A 151 5.81 -6.10 18.67
N ALA A 152 7.04 -5.55 18.68
CA ALA A 152 7.26 -4.11 18.61
C ALA A 152 6.79 -3.52 17.28
N ARG A 153 6.91 -4.28 16.18
CA ARG A 153 6.38 -3.87 14.86
C ARG A 153 4.85 -3.84 14.85
N ALA A 154 4.21 -4.87 15.42
CA ALA A 154 2.76 -4.92 15.54
C ALA A 154 2.23 -3.79 16.44
N GLU A 155 2.94 -3.44 17.51
CA GLU A 155 2.59 -2.31 18.38
C GLU A 155 2.70 -0.97 17.65
N LEU A 156 3.77 -0.74 16.89
CA LEU A 156 3.90 0.46 16.03
C LEU A 156 2.74 0.57 15.03
N GLU A 157 2.44 -0.52 14.33
CA GLU A 157 1.33 -0.56 13.37
C GLU A 157 -0.02 -0.28 14.05
N ALA A 158 -0.26 -0.86 15.23
CA ALA A 158 -1.49 -0.65 15.99
C ALA A 158 -1.65 0.82 16.41
N ARG A 159 -0.59 1.45 16.93
CA ARG A 159 -0.59 2.87 17.32
C ARG A 159 -0.86 3.78 16.12
N LEU A 160 -0.18 3.54 15.00
CA LEU A 160 -0.38 4.30 13.76
C LEU A 160 -1.81 4.18 13.23
N LYS A 161 -2.39 2.96 13.23
CA LYS A 161 -3.79 2.72 12.84
C LYS A 161 -4.76 3.45 13.75
N GLN A 162 -4.53 3.46 15.07
CA GLN A 162 -5.36 4.18 16.03
C GLN A 162 -5.37 5.69 15.77
N LEU A 163 -4.22 6.27 15.43
CA LEU A 163 -4.14 7.71 15.14
C LEU A 163 -4.97 8.09 13.92
N VAL A 164 -4.83 7.36 12.81
CA VAL A 164 -5.57 7.69 11.59
C VAL A 164 -7.05 7.33 11.64
N ALA A 165 -7.46 6.41 12.53
CA ALA A 165 -8.87 6.08 12.73
C ALA A 165 -9.72 7.28 13.18
N VAL A 166 -9.09 8.29 13.82
CA VAL A 166 -9.76 9.50 14.29
C VAL A 166 -10.19 10.43 13.13
N ILE A 167 -9.58 10.31 11.95
CA ILE A 167 -9.92 11.13 10.78
C ILE A 167 -11.39 10.93 10.41
N ALA A 168 -12.21 11.99 10.38
CA ALA A 168 -13.65 11.84 10.16
C ALA A 168 -14.02 11.52 8.70
N ASP A 169 -13.31 12.09 7.73
CA ASP A 169 -13.58 11.84 6.31
C ASP A 169 -13.05 10.47 5.88
N GLU A 170 -13.94 9.62 5.36
CA GLU A 170 -13.63 8.22 5.03
C GLU A 170 -12.61 8.08 3.89
N ASN A 171 -12.69 8.94 2.86
CA ASN A 171 -11.76 8.88 1.74
C ASN A 171 -10.35 9.31 2.19
N VAL A 172 -10.26 10.40 2.95
CA VAL A 172 -8.98 10.86 3.51
C VAL A 172 -8.41 9.80 4.45
N ARG A 173 -9.23 9.26 5.36
CA ARG A 173 -8.82 8.18 6.28
C ARG A 173 -8.23 6.99 5.53
N ARG A 174 -8.90 6.53 4.47
CA ARG A 174 -8.43 5.42 3.62
C ARG A 174 -7.06 5.71 3.02
N HIS A 175 -6.85 6.92 2.49
CA HIS A 175 -5.56 7.31 1.91
C HIS A 175 -4.45 7.42 2.96
N TYR A 176 -4.75 7.92 4.16
CA TYR A 176 -3.79 7.94 5.27
C TYR A 176 -3.41 6.54 5.75
N GLN A 177 -4.39 5.62 5.84
CA GLN A 177 -4.12 4.21 6.17
C GLN A 177 -3.22 3.54 5.13
N GLN A 178 -3.43 3.86 3.84
CA GLN A 178 -2.59 3.35 2.75
C GLN A 178 -1.17 3.92 2.84
N ASP A 179 -0.99 5.23 3.01
CA ASP A 179 0.34 5.87 3.15
C ASP A 179 1.11 5.30 4.34
N ILE A 180 0.45 5.08 5.49
CA ILE A 180 1.06 4.43 6.66
C ILE A 180 1.50 2.99 6.36
N ARG A 181 0.65 2.22 5.67
CA ARG A 181 0.98 0.84 5.29
C ARG A 181 2.21 0.80 4.37
N ASP A 182 2.25 1.70 3.39
CA ASP A 182 3.36 1.78 2.44
C ASP A 182 4.67 2.18 3.13
N ARG A 183 4.60 3.11 4.09
CA ARG A 183 5.76 3.49 4.94
C ARG A 183 6.21 2.35 5.85
N LEU A 184 5.30 1.60 6.49
CA LEU A 184 5.64 0.43 7.29
C LEU A 184 6.36 -0.63 6.45
N ASN A 185 5.82 -0.92 5.27
CA ASN A 185 6.43 -1.86 4.34
C ASN A 185 7.84 -1.40 3.93
N ALA A 186 8.01 -0.13 3.55
CA ALA A 186 9.30 0.42 3.16
C ALA A 186 10.32 0.44 4.32
N PHE A 187 9.87 0.74 5.54
CA PHE A 187 10.71 0.81 6.73
C PHE A 187 11.23 -0.55 7.19
N PHE A 188 10.42 -1.61 7.05
CA PHE A 188 10.81 -2.97 7.42
C PHE A 188 11.34 -3.84 6.27
N GLN A 189 11.33 -3.34 5.03
CA GLN A 189 12.02 -3.99 3.94
C GLN A 189 13.53 -4.06 4.22
N PRO A 190 14.18 -5.22 4.01
CA PRO A 190 15.64 -5.28 4.07
C PRO A 190 16.19 -4.34 3.01
N GLN A 191 16.87 -3.27 3.42
CA GLN A 191 17.67 -2.47 2.49
C GLN A 191 18.71 -3.40 1.87
N PHE A 192 18.44 -3.89 0.67
CA PHE A 192 19.46 -4.46 -0.19
C PHE A 192 20.48 -3.35 -0.44
N GLN A 193 21.54 -3.31 0.37
CA GLN A 193 22.64 -2.38 0.19
C GLN A 193 23.23 -2.64 -1.20
N ASN A 194 22.90 -1.73 -2.11
CA ASN A 194 23.51 -1.55 -3.40
C ASN A 194 24.95 -1.06 -3.19
N ARG A 195 25.84 -1.94 -2.69
CA ARG A 195 27.30 -1.75 -2.77
C ARG A 195 27.74 -2.17 -4.16
N GLY A 196 27.56 -1.28 -5.12
CA GLY A 196 27.91 -1.53 -6.51
C GLY A 196 28.26 -0.25 -7.23
N ASN A 197 29.30 0.46 -6.78
CA ASN A 197 29.98 1.38 -7.68
C ASN A 197 31.45 1.57 -7.29
N GLY A 198 32.33 1.34 -8.27
CA GLY A 198 33.75 1.69 -8.19
C GLY A 198 34.71 0.53 -8.47
N GLU A 199 34.73 0.01 -9.71
CA GLU A 199 35.98 -0.23 -10.46
C GLU A 199 35.70 -0.81 -11.85
N ARG A 200 35.40 0.09 -12.79
CA ARG A 200 35.73 -0.14 -14.21
C ARG A 200 37.23 0.09 -14.36
N ARG A 201 38.02 -0.98 -14.31
CA ARG A 201 39.39 -0.96 -14.83
C ARG A 201 39.47 -1.95 -15.99
N GLY A 202 39.65 -1.39 -17.18
CA GLY A 202 39.55 -2.09 -18.45
C GLY A 202 40.60 -3.18 -18.63
N PHE A 203 40.24 -4.16 -19.44
CA PHE A 203 41.20 -5.07 -20.04
C PHE A 203 40.91 -5.16 -21.53
N ASN A 204 41.75 -4.48 -22.31
CA ASN A 204 41.78 -4.57 -23.75
C ASN A 204 43.06 -5.34 -24.15
N GLY A 205 42.89 -6.36 -25.00
CA GLY A 205 43.95 -7.05 -25.74
C GLY A 205 44.55 -8.28 -25.02
N ARG A 206 44.42 -9.47 -25.60
CA ARG A 206 45.22 -9.95 -26.74
C ARG A 206 44.88 -11.42 -27.08
N ALA A 207 44.75 -11.63 -28.39
CA ALA A 207 44.75 -12.86 -29.18
C ALA A 207 45.11 -14.22 -28.51
N GLY A 208 44.28 -15.22 -28.83
CA GLY A 208 44.62 -16.65 -28.78
C GLY A 208 43.61 -17.42 -29.63
N ARG A 209 44.09 -17.95 -30.76
CA ARG A 209 43.33 -18.63 -31.83
C ARG A 209 43.13 -20.12 -31.47
N ASP A 210 42.13 -20.71 -32.10
CA ASP A 210 41.89 -22.15 -32.32
C ASP A 210 41.21 -22.94 -31.18
N ASN A 211 39.90 -23.24 -31.34
CA ASN A 211 39.46 -24.61 -31.65
C ASN A 211 37.95 -24.66 -32.00
N ALA A 212 37.61 -25.56 -32.91
CA ALA A 212 36.30 -25.76 -33.49
C ALA A 212 35.31 -26.52 -32.58
N GLY A 213 34.02 -26.24 -32.77
CA GLY A 213 32.95 -27.23 -32.64
C GLY A 213 32.37 -27.47 -31.24
N LYS A 214 31.30 -26.73 -30.89
CA LYS A 214 30.06 -27.30 -30.34
C LYS A 214 29.02 -26.22 -30.11
N ALA A 215 27.91 -26.34 -30.82
CA ALA A 215 26.65 -25.74 -30.39
C ALA A 215 26.27 -26.37 -29.03
N GLY A 216 26.18 -25.53 -28.01
CA GLY A 216 25.76 -25.85 -26.64
C GLY A 216 24.78 -24.78 -26.15
N PRO A 217 23.88 -25.12 -25.22
CA PRO A 217 22.50 -24.61 -25.20
C PRO A 217 22.39 -23.17 -24.70
N LYS A 218 21.40 -22.45 -25.24
CA LYS A 218 20.91 -21.18 -24.69
C LYS A 218 20.67 -21.34 -23.19
N SER A 219 21.40 -20.57 -22.39
CA SER A 219 21.19 -20.47 -20.94
C SER A 219 19.71 -20.18 -20.65
N PRO A 220 19.05 -20.91 -19.74
CA PRO A 220 17.71 -20.56 -19.31
C PRO A 220 17.77 -19.23 -18.57
N ASN A 221 16.73 -18.41 -18.72
CA ASN A 221 16.42 -17.32 -17.81
C ASN A 221 16.47 -17.84 -16.36
N VAL A 222 17.59 -17.62 -15.69
CA VAL A 222 17.67 -17.76 -14.23
C VAL A 222 16.96 -16.53 -13.68
N ILE A 223 15.64 -16.65 -13.52
CA ILE A 223 14.90 -15.83 -12.56
C ILE A 223 15.70 -15.99 -11.27
N SER A 224 16.35 -14.91 -10.87
CA SER A 224 17.26 -14.92 -9.74
C SER A 224 16.52 -15.52 -8.55
N ASP A 225 17.06 -16.60 -7.98
CA ASP A 225 16.50 -17.37 -6.86
C ASP A 225 16.24 -16.48 -5.61
N ARG A 226 16.69 -15.22 -5.64
CA ARG A 226 16.40 -14.16 -4.67
C ARG A 226 15.09 -13.40 -4.91
N LEU A 227 14.65 -13.27 -6.17
CA LEU A 227 13.39 -12.62 -6.55
C LEU A 227 12.19 -13.53 -6.21
N ALA A 228 12.35 -14.84 -6.41
CA ALA A 228 11.39 -15.85 -5.94
C ALA A 228 11.25 -15.91 -4.40
N ARG A 229 12.23 -15.36 -3.66
CA ARG A 229 12.26 -15.33 -2.17
C ARG A 229 11.86 -13.97 -1.59
N SER A 230 11.52 -12.98 -2.40
CA SER A 230 11.01 -11.68 -1.96
C SER A 230 9.68 -11.87 -1.21
N VAL A 231 9.49 -11.23 -0.05
CA VAL A 231 8.23 -11.26 0.72
C VAL A 231 7.04 -10.79 -0.11
N LEU A 232 7.26 -9.90 -1.09
CA LEU A 232 6.23 -9.45 -2.02
C LEU A 232 5.85 -10.54 -3.03
N VAL A 233 6.85 -11.27 -3.55
CA VAL A 233 6.62 -12.41 -4.47
C VAL A 233 6.07 -13.62 -3.72
N ARG A 234 6.48 -13.81 -2.48
CA ARG A 234 5.96 -14.85 -1.58
C ARG A 234 4.51 -14.55 -1.19
N GLY A 235 4.19 -13.32 -0.78
CA GLY A 235 2.82 -12.89 -0.51
C GLY A 235 1.91 -12.99 -1.74
N HIS A 236 2.42 -12.68 -2.94
CA HIS A 236 1.70 -12.89 -4.20
C HIS A 236 1.46 -14.38 -4.50
N GLN A 237 2.46 -15.24 -4.27
CA GLN A 237 2.33 -16.69 -4.40
C GLN A 237 1.38 -17.27 -3.34
N ASP A 238 1.42 -16.76 -2.11
CA ASP A 238 0.64 -17.22 -0.97
C ASP A 238 -0.84 -16.83 -1.12
N ASN A 239 -1.15 -15.61 -1.57
CA ASN A 239 -2.54 -15.18 -1.86
C ASN A 239 -3.10 -15.87 -3.11
N THR A 240 -2.27 -16.07 -4.14
CA THR A 240 -2.68 -16.86 -5.33
C THR A 240 -2.97 -18.30 -4.92
N ALA A 241 -2.08 -18.92 -4.13
CA ALA A 241 -2.25 -20.27 -3.64
C ALA A 241 -3.49 -20.40 -2.75
N LEU A 242 -3.74 -19.44 -1.84
CA LEU A 242 -4.91 -19.47 -0.97
C LEU A 242 -6.22 -19.37 -1.77
N ARG A 243 -6.30 -18.44 -2.72
CA ARG A 243 -7.48 -18.29 -3.59
C ARG A 243 -7.75 -19.54 -4.43
N GLU A 244 -6.70 -20.13 -5.00
CA GLU A 244 -6.82 -21.40 -5.71
C GLU A 244 -7.27 -22.54 -4.79
N SER A 245 -6.77 -22.58 -3.55
CA SER A 245 -7.23 -23.54 -2.52
C SER A 245 -8.71 -23.36 -2.20
N VAL A 246 -9.18 -22.12 -2.04
CA VAL A 246 -10.59 -21.79 -1.81
C VAL A 246 -11.45 -22.26 -2.97
N LEU A 247 -11.08 -21.93 -4.20
CA LEU A 247 -11.83 -22.34 -5.40
C LEU A 247 -11.95 -23.87 -5.50
N ALA A 248 -10.84 -24.58 -5.34
CA ALA A 248 -10.83 -26.03 -5.41
C ALA A 248 -11.64 -26.66 -4.26
N LEU A 249 -11.44 -26.22 -3.02
CA LEU A 249 -12.08 -26.80 -1.85
C LEU A 249 -13.59 -26.53 -1.79
N THR A 250 -14.04 -25.32 -2.16
CA THR A 250 -15.47 -25.00 -2.16
C THR A 250 -16.25 -25.94 -3.08
N ILE A 251 -15.68 -26.32 -4.22
CA ILE A 251 -16.34 -27.24 -5.16
C ILE A 251 -16.31 -28.69 -4.66
N VAL A 252 -15.25 -29.11 -3.96
CA VAL A 252 -15.21 -30.42 -3.29
C VAL A 252 -16.28 -30.49 -2.20
N ASN A 253 -16.45 -29.43 -1.40
CA ASN A 253 -17.42 -29.38 -0.31
C ASN A 253 -18.85 -29.15 -0.79
N HIS A 254 -19.06 -28.39 -1.86
CA HIS A 254 -20.36 -28.00 -2.41
C HIS A 254 -20.47 -28.34 -3.91
N PRO A 255 -20.54 -29.64 -4.28
CA PRO A 255 -20.46 -30.06 -5.68
C PRO A 255 -21.66 -29.64 -6.53
N SER A 256 -22.79 -29.33 -5.88
CA SER A 256 -23.99 -28.78 -6.52
C SER A 256 -23.73 -27.47 -7.26
N LEU A 257 -22.67 -26.73 -6.93
CA LEU A 257 -22.24 -25.55 -7.71
C LEU A 257 -21.91 -25.90 -9.16
N MET A 258 -21.40 -27.12 -9.42
CA MET A 258 -21.13 -27.58 -10.78
C MET A 258 -22.38 -27.81 -11.61
N ILE A 259 -23.56 -27.95 -11.00
CA ILE A 259 -24.81 -28.18 -11.74
C ILE A 259 -25.26 -26.90 -12.44
N ASP A 260 -25.13 -25.76 -11.75
CA ASP A 260 -25.60 -24.47 -12.24
C ASP A 260 -24.58 -23.81 -13.18
N ASP A 261 -23.28 -23.87 -12.83
CA ASP A 261 -22.23 -23.05 -13.43
C ASP A 261 -21.08 -23.90 -14.06
N TYR A 262 -21.38 -25.11 -14.58
CA TYR A 262 -20.37 -26.09 -15.06
C TYR A 262 -19.32 -25.51 -16.01
N ASP A 263 -19.74 -24.82 -17.07
CA ASP A 263 -18.83 -24.30 -18.10
C ASP A 263 -17.87 -23.25 -17.52
N GLU A 264 -18.38 -22.40 -16.64
CA GLU A 264 -17.58 -21.36 -16.00
C GLU A 264 -16.56 -21.97 -15.03
N ILE A 265 -16.99 -23.00 -14.31
CA ILE A 265 -16.17 -23.77 -13.37
C ILE A 265 -15.09 -24.52 -14.15
N ALA A 266 -15.44 -25.28 -15.19
CA ALA A 266 -14.51 -26.07 -15.98
C ALA A 266 -13.42 -25.24 -16.67
N ALA A 267 -13.72 -23.98 -17.02
CA ALA A 267 -12.78 -23.04 -17.63
C ALA A 267 -11.73 -22.46 -16.65
N ILE A 268 -11.78 -22.80 -15.36
CA ILE A 268 -10.82 -22.31 -14.37
C ILE A 268 -9.45 -22.94 -14.62
N GLU A 269 -8.46 -22.07 -14.75
CA GLU A 269 -7.07 -22.47 -14.91
C GLU A 269 -6.30 -22.19 -13.61
N TYR A 270 -5.70 -23.24 -13.05
CA TYR A 270 -4.83 -23.20 -11.87
C TYR A 270 -3.36 -23.07 -12.26
N ASP A 271 -2.56 -22.36 -11.48
CA ASP A 271 -1.11 -22.26 -11.65
C ASP A 271 -0.37 -23.45 -11.01
N SER A 272 -0.91 -23.97 -9.90
CA SER A 272 -0.34 -25.09 -9.15
C SER A 272 -0.57 -26.43 -9.86
N LYS A 273 0.51 -27.14 -10.21
CA LYS A 273 0.43 -28.49 -10.82
C LYS A 273 -0.39 -29.49 -9.97
N PRO A 274 -0.22 -29.57 -8.64
CA PRO A 274 -1.10 -30.38 -7.79
C PRO A 274 -2.58 -30.03 -7.93
N LEU A 275 -2.94 -28.74 -7.96
CA LEU A 275 -4.32 -28.30 -8.11
C LEU A 275 -4.88 -28.55 -9.51
N GLN A 276 -4.08 -28.39 -10.57
CA GLN A 276 -4.48 -28.77 -11.93
C GLN A 276 -4.85 -30.26 -12.01
N ARG A 277 -4.07 -31.13 -11.36
CA ARG A 277 -4.34 -32.57 -11.31
C ARG A 277 -5.60 -32.89 -10.52
N LEU A 278 -5.75 -32.27 -9.34
CA LEU A 278 -6.96 -32.38 -8.52
C LEU A 278 -8.20 -31.94 -9.28
N TRP A 279 -8.11 -30.78 -9.95
CA TRP A 279 -9.20 -30.19 -10.71
C TRP A 279 -9.63 -31.08 -11.88
N SER A 280 -8.66 -31.62 -12.62
CA SER A 280 -8.91 -32.55 -13.72
C SER A 280 -9.59 -33.83 -13.24
N ALA A 281 -9.14 -34.39 -12.11
CA ALA A 281 -9.75 -35.56 -11.48
C ALA A 281 -11.20 -35.27 -11.04
N MET A 282 -11.43 -34.10 -10.45
CA MET A 282 -12.75 -33.69 -9.99
C MET A 282 -13.74 -33.48 -11.15
N LEU A 283 -13.32 -32.80 -12.22
CA LEU A 283 -14.14 -32.66 -13.44
C LEU A 283 -14.44 -34.02 -14.08
N GLY A 284 -13.45 -34.93 -14.08
CA GLY A 284 -13.63 -36.30 -14.55
C GLY A 284 -14.64 -37.08 -13.73
N ALA A 285 -14.57 -36.99 -12.40
CA ALA A 285 -15.53 -37.61 -11.48
C ALA A 285 -16.94 -37.04 -11.66
N ALA A 286 -17.05 -35.71 -11.79
CA ALA A 286 -18.33 -35.03 -12.01
C ALA A 286 -18.97 -35.38 -13.36
N ALA A 287 -18.17 -35.62 -14.41
CA ALA A 287 -18.68 -35.97 -15.74
C ALA A 287 -19.27 -37.39 -15.83
N VAL A 288 -18.88 -38.30 -14.92
CA VAL A 288 -19.33 -39.71 -14.93
C VAL A 288 -20.69 -39.89 -14.24
N VAL A 289 -21.13 -38.92 -13.45
CA VAL A 289 -22.27 -39.06 -12.55
C VAL A 289 -23.34 -38.01 -12.86
N ALA A 290 -24.61 -38.42 -12.86
CA ALA A 290 -25.72 -37.49 -13.06
C ALA A 290 -25.83 -36.51 -11.87
N GLY A 291 -26.20 -35.25 -12.12
CA GLY A 291 -26.23 -34.16 -11.14
C GLY A 291 -26.77 -34.52 -9.74
N PRO A 292 -27.90 -35.24 -9.59
CA PRO A 292 -28.44 -35.63 -8.27
C PRO A 292 -27.55 -36.58 -7.45
N HIS A 293 -26.62 -37.27 -8.09
CA HIS A 293 -25.68 -38.20 -7.46
C HIS A 293 -24.29 -37.59 -7.25
N LEU A 294 -24.07 -36.35 -7.69
CA LEU A 294 -22.84 -35.60 -7.44
C LEU A 294 -22.86 -35.03 -6.03
N THR A 295 -22.61 -35.89 -5.04
CA THR A 295 -22.55 -35.49 -3.62
C THR A 295 -21.10 -35.27 -3.16
N ARG A 296 -20.95 -34.58 -2.03
CA ARG A 296 -19.65 -34.36 -1.39
C ARG A 296 -18.98 -35.68 -1.03
N GLU A 297 -19.75 -36.63 -0.51
CA GLU A 297 -19.26 -37.97 -0.12
C GLU A 297 -18.69 -38.69 -1.33
N TYR A 298 -19.42 -38.69 -2.45
CA TYR A 298 -18.98 -39.30 -3.69
C TYR A 298 -17.68 -38.67 -4.21
N LEU A 299 -17.61 -37.34 -4.29
CA LEU A 299 -16.39 -36.66 -4.75
C LEU A 299 -15.22 -36.91 -3.81
N THR A 300 -15.43 -36.85 -2.50
CA THR A 300 -14.37 -37.06 -1.51
C THR A 300 -13.81 -38.47 -1.59
N GLU A 301 -14.67 -39.50 -1.61
CA GLU A 301 -14.26 -40.89 -1.74
C GLU A 301 -13.50 -41.12 -3.06
N ARG A 302 -14.00 -40.56 -4.16
CA ARG A 302 -13.36 -40.70 -5.47
C ARG A 302 -11.98 -40.04 -5.51
N LEU A 303 -11.85 -38.83 -4.99
CA LEU A 303 -10.59 -38.09 -4.94
C LEU A 303 -9.60 -38.72 -3.96
N GLU A 304 -10.07 -39.29 -2.85
CA GLU A 304 -9.23 -40.06 -1.93
C GLU A 304 -8.69 -41.33 -2.59
N PHE A 305 -9.53 -42.06 -3.34
CA PHE A 305 -9.10 -43.24 -4.11
C PHE A 305 -8.02 -42.89 -5.15
N GLU A 306 -8.10 -41.71 -5.76
CA GLU A 306 -7.10 -41.20 -6.70
C GLU A 306 -5.86 -40.58 -6.02
N GLY A 307 -5.79 -40.61 -4.69
CA GLY A 307 -4.62 -40.21 -3.90
C GLY A 307 -4.56 -38.73 -3.52
N PHE A 308 -5.65 -37.98 -3.67
CA PHE A 308 -5.70 -36.55 -3.35
C PHE A 308 -6.05 -36.23 -1.89
N GLY A 309 -6.36 -37.23 -1.05
CA GLY A 309 -6.70 -37.03 0.36
C GLY A 309 -5.74 -36.12 1.15
N PRO A 310 -4.41 -36.32 1.08
CA PRO A 310 -3.45 -35.43 1.75
C PRO A 310 -3.50 -33.99 1.25
N LEU A 311 -3.73 -33.79 -0.05
CA LEU A 311 -3.84 -32.46 -0.65
C LEU A 311 -5.11 -31.77 -0.14
N ILE A 312 -6.27 -32.43 -0.19
CA ILE A 312 -7.55 -31.90 0.29
C ILE A 312 -7.45 -31.48 1.77
N LYS A 313 -6.84 -32.31 2.63
CA LYS A 313 -6.59 -31.96 4.04
C LYS A 313 -5.71 -30.72 4.19
N SER A 314 -4.68 -30.57 3.35
CA SER A 314 -3.84 -29.37 3.33
C SER A 314 -4.62 -28.12 2.90
N LEU A 315 -5.51 -28.24 1.89
CA LEU A 315 -6.35 -27.12 1.44
C LEU A 315 -7.33 -26.71 2.54
N ASP A 316 -8.00 -27.67 3.18
CA ASP A 316 -8.91 -27.43 4.29
C ASP A 316 -8.21 -26.72 5.45
N GLN A 317 -7.00 -27.16 5.83
CA GLN A 317 -6.21 -26.50 6.87
C GLN A 317 -5.83 -25.06 6.49
N GLN A 318 -5.47 -24.80 5.22
CA GLN A 318 -5.15 -23.45 4.75
C GLN A 318 -6.37 -22.53 4.83
N VAL A 319 -7.54 -22.99 4.37
CA VAL A 319 -8.81 -22.26 4.42
C VAL A 319 -9.22 -21.95 5.86
N ARG A 320 -9.11 -22.93 6.77
CA ARG A 320 -9.39 -22.73 8.20
C ARG A 320 -8.43 -21.74 8.85
N ASN A 321 -7.14 -21.82 8.53
CA ASN A 321 -6.13 -20.88 9.04
C ASN A 321 -6.40 -19.44 8.57
N ALA A 322 -6.88 -19.29 7.34
CA ALA A 322 -7.29 -18.00 6.76
C ALA A 322 -8.68 -17.54 7.25
N ARG A 323 -9.40 -18.35 8.03
CA ARG A 323 -10.76 -18.06 8.54
C ARG A 323 -11.81 -17.85 7.43
N LEU A 324 -11.62 -18.50 6.28
CA LEU A 324 -12.51 -18.45 5.14
C LEU A 324 -13.59 -19.53 5.26
N TRP A 325 -14.52 -19.34 6.21
CA TRP A 325 -15.55 -20.32 6.54
C TRP A 325 -16.50 -20.64 5.37
N THR A 326 -16.68 -19.74 4.42
CA THR A 326 -17.57 -19.93 3.25
C THR A 326 -17.14 -21.09 2.36
N ALA A 327 -15.88 -21.52 2.43
CA ALA A 327 -15.35 -22.65 1.66
C ALA A 327 -15.37 -23.99 2.41
N THR A 328 -15.77 -24.01 3.69
CA THR A 328 -15.83 -25.24 4.49
C THR A 328 -17.12 -26.02 4.24
N GLU A 329 -17.16 -27.27 4.70
CA GLU A 329 -18.35 -28.14 4.60
C GLU A 329 -19.57 -27.62 5.39
N GLU A 330 -19.34 -26.79 6.41
CA GLU A 330 -20.39 -26.27 7.30
C GLU A 330 -21.10 -25.04 6.72
N ALA A 331 -20.57 -24.46 5.64
CA ALA A 331 -21.14 -23.29 5.00
C ALA A 331 -22.52 -23.61 4.40
N ALA A 332 -23.47 -22.69 4.52
CA ALA A 332 -24.73 -22.85 3.79
C ALA A 332 -24.47 -22.69 2.28
N MET A 333 -25.27 -23.37 1.46
CA MET A 333 -25.09 -23.39 0.01
C MET A 333 -25.08 -21.98 -0.63
N GLU A 334 -25.86 -21.05 -0.09
CA GLU A 334 -25.88 -19.66 -0.58
C GLU A 334 -24.59 -18.91 -0.27
N ASP A 335 -24.09 -19.05 0.96
CA ASP A 335 -22.82 -18.42 1.40
C ASP A 335 -21.62 -19.01 0.65
N ALA A 336 -21.62 -20.32 0.43
CA ALA A 336 -20.60 -21.01 -0.36
C ALA A 336 -20.60 -20.52 -1.81
N ARG A 337 -21.79 -20.35 -2.41
CA ARG A 337 -21.94 -19.82 -3.77
C ARG A 337 -21.44 -18.38 -3.88
N GLU A 338 -21.81 -17.52 -2.94
CA GLU A 338 -21.37 -16.11 -2.94
C GLU A 338 -19.85 -16.00 -2.75
N GLY A 339 -19.30 -16.70 -1.76
CA GLY A 339 -17.86 -16.78 -1.52
C GLY A 339 -17.09 -17.31 -2.73
N TYR A 340 -17.62 -18.35 -3.39
CA TYR A 340 -17.03 -18.91 -4.60
C TYR A 340 -17.01 -17.91 -5.75
N ARG A 341 -18.13 -17.25 -6.05
CA ARG A 341 -18.21 -16.26 -7.14
C ARG A 341 -17.27 -15.08 -6.90
N GLN A 342 -17.16 -14.63 -5.66
CA GLN A 342 -16.23 -13.59 -5.28
C GLN A 342 -14.78 -14.03 -5.53
N ALA A 343 -14.38 -15.20 -5.01
CA ALA A 343 -13.05 -15.76 -5.22
C ALA A 343 -12.74 -15.95 -6.72
N LEU A 344 -13.72 -16.40 -7.51
CA LEU A 344 -13.58 -16.61 -8.95
C LEU A 344 -13.39 -15.31 -9.71
N ALA A 345 -14.14 -14.26 -9.35
CA ALA A 345 -13.99 -12.93 -9.94
C ALA A 345 -12.59 -12.36 -9.69
N PHE A 346 -12.06 -12.50 -8.46
CA PHE A 346 -10.70 -12.12 -8.14
C PHE A 346 -9.66 -12.92 -8.93
N HIS A 347 -9.85 -14.23 -9.05
CA HIS A 347 -8.93 -15.12 -9.78
C HIS A 347 -8.83 -14.74 -11.26
N LYS A 348 -9.99 -14.58 -11.92
CA LYS A 348 -10.06 -14.19 -13.33
C LYS A 348 -9.39 -12.83 -13.57
N ARG A 349 -9.67 -11.85 -12.71
CA ARG A 349 -9.09 -10.51 -12.82
C ARG A 349 -7.58 -10.50 -12.58
N ALA A 350 -7.09 -11.23 -11.59
CA ALA A 350 -5.66 -11.36 -11.32
C ALA A 350 -4.93 -11.99 -12.52
N LYS A 351 -5.52 -13.01 -13.13
CA LYS A 351 -4.96 -13.68 -14.30
C LYS A 351 -4.96 -12.80 -15.55
N ALA A 352 -6.03 -12.04 -15.78
CA ALA A 352 -6.10 -11.09 -16.88
C ALA A 352 -5.01 -10.02 -16.78
N LEU A 353 -4.82 -9.43 -15.59
CA LEU A 353 -3.76 -8.45 -15.33
C LEU A 353 -2.37 -9.04 -15.52
N ARG A 354 -2.15 -10.29 -15.07
CA ARG A 354 -0.86 -10.97 -15.28
C ARG A 354 -0.57 -11.19 -16.76
N ARG A 355 -1.57 -11.61 -17.54
CA ARG A 355 -1.44 -11.78 -18.99
C ARG A 355 -1.13 -10.44 -19.69
N GLN A 356 -1.83 -9.37 -19.32
CA GLN A 356 -1.56 -8.03 -19.84
C GLN A 356 -0.14 -7.55 -19.52
N LYS A 357 0.34 -7.79 -18.30
CA LYS A 357 1.72 -7.46 -17.91
C LYS A 357 2.76 -8.16 -18.79
N ILE A 358 2.57 -9.46 -19.04
CA ILE A 358 3.48 -10.26 -19.88
C ILE A 358 3.47 -9.73 -21.33
N GLU A 359 2.30 -9.37 -21.87
CA GLU A 359 2.19 -8.80 -23.20
C GLU A 359 2.90 -7.44 -23.29
N LEU A 360 2.67 -6.55 -22.33
CA LEU A 360 3.34 -5.24 -22.28
C LEU A 360 4.86 -5.37 -22.15
N GLU A 361 5.36 -6.30 -21.32
CA GLU A 361 6.80 -6.58 -21.22
C GLU A 361 7.40 -7.02 -22.56
N ARG A 362 6.64 -7.82 -23.32
CA ARG A 362 7.04 -8.26 -24.67
C ARG A 362 7.03 -7.11 -25.67
N GLU A 363 6.00 -6.28 -25.67
CA GLU A 363 5.90 -5.11 -26.55
C GLU A 363 7.00 -4.08 -26.26
N ILE A 364 7.32 -3.84 -24.98
CA ILE A 364 8.44 -2.98 -24.58
C ILE A 364 9.77 -3.51 -25.13
N ALA A 365 10.00 -4.82 -25.03
CA ALA A 365 11.20 -5.44 -25.58
C ALA A 365 11.31 -5.22 -27.10
N LEU A 366 10.22 -5.44 -27.84
CA LEU A 366 10.16 -5.21 -29.29
C LEU A 366 10.39 -3.74 -29.66
N ALA A 367 9.77 -2.80 -28.94
CA ALA A 367 9.95 -1.36 -29.16
C ALA A 367 11.39 -0.90 -28.85
N THR A 368 12.02 -1.51 -27.85
CA THR A 368 13.43 -1.28 -27.50
C THR A 368 14.37 -1.75 -28.62
N GLU A 369 14.11 -2.91 -29.22
CA GLU A 369 14.87 -3.40 -30.37
C GLU A 369 14.69 -2.51 -31.62
N ALA A 370 13.48 -1.95 -31.80
CA ALA A 370 13.18 -1.03 -32.90
C ALA A 370 13.71 0.40 -32.70
N GLY A 371 14.14 0.76 -31.49
CA GLY A 371 14.62 2.12 -31.17
C GLY A 371 13.52 3.18 -31.09
N ASP A 372 12.26 2.76 -30.92
CA ASP A 372 11.12 3.68 -30.85
C ASP A 372 10.92 4.20 -29.41
N GLY A 373 11.59 5.32 -29.12
CA GLY A 373 11.54 5.96 -27.80
C GLY A 373 10.14 6.42 -27.36
N GLU A 374 9.26 6.76 -28.30
CA GLU A 374 7.91 7.23 -27.99
C GLU A 374 7.01 6.05 -27.59
N ALA A 375 7.06 4.96 -28.36
CA ALA A 375 6.35 3.73 -28.02
C ALA A 375 6.80 3.16 -26.67
N ILE A 376 8.11 3.15 -26.38
CA ILE A 376 8.64 2.70 -25.08
C ILE A 376 8.03 3.51 -23.92
N ALA A 377 7.97 4.84 -24.04
CA ALA A 377 7.42 5.70 -22.99
C ALA A 377 5.92 5.45 -22.76
N GLN A 378 5.15 5.22 -23.84
CA GLN A 378 3.72 4.89 -23.74
C GLN A 378 3.51 3.52 -23.09
N LEU A 379 4.24 2.50 -23.54
CA LEU A 379 4.14 1.14 -23.02
C LEU A 379 4.58 1.03 -21.55
N MET A 380 5.63 1.77 -21.15
CA MET A 380 6.05 1.83 -19.75
C MET A 380 4.98 2.44 -18.84
N ARG A 381 4.25 3.48 -19.30
CA ARG A 381 3.11 4.04 -18.55
C ARG A 381 1.99 3.01 -18.40
N ALA A 382 1.63 2.31 -19.48
CA ALA A 382 0.63 1.24 -19.44
C ALA A 382 1.05 0.10 -18.49
N GLN A 383 2.34 -0.27 -18.49
CA GLN A 383 2.88 -1.28 -17.58
C GLN A 383 2.78 -0.84 -16.11
N GLN A 384 3.05 0.43 -15.81
CA GLN A 384 2.88 0.98 -14.47
C GLN A 384 1.41 0.96 -14.05
N GLU A 385 0.48 1.32 -14.92
CA GLU A 385 -0.96 1.29 -14.63
C GLU A 385 -1.45 -0.14 -14.30
N VAL A 386 -1.11 -1.12 -15.14
CA VAL A 386 -1.42 -2.54 -14.90
C VAL A 386 -0.80 -3.03 -13.59
N HIS A 387 0.41 -2.57 -13.26
CA HIS A 387 1.05 -2.90 -11.98
C HIS A 387 0.27 -2.33 -10.79
N PHE A 388 -0.12 -1.06 -10.82
CA PHE A 388 -0.93 -0.44 -9.76
C PHE A 388 -2.31 -1.10 -9.64
N GLU A 389 -2.94 -1.48 -10.75
CA GLU A 389 -4.19 -2.24 -10.73
C GLU A 389 -4.04 -3.61 -10.05
N GLY A 390 -2.93 -4.31 -10.30
CA GLY A 390 -2.61 -5.58 -9.64
C GLY A 390 -2.48 -5.41 -8.13
N VAL A 391 -1.71 -4.41 -7.68
CA VAL A 391 -1.56 -4.10 -6.25
C VAL A 391 -2.89 -3.71 -5.61
N ARG A 392 -3.75 -2.97 -6.33
CA ARG A 392 -5.10 -2.62 -5.85
C ARG A 392 -5.98 -3.85 -5.68
N LEU A 393 -5.91 -4.80 -6.60
CA LEU A 393 -6.66 -6.06 -6.53
C LEU A 393 -6.23 -6.91 -5.33
N GLU A 394 -4.93 -7.04 -5.11
CA GLU A 394 -4.36 -7.76 -3.95
C GLU A 394 -4.81 -7.14 -2.62
N ASN A 395 -4.84 -5.81 -2.55
CA ASN A 395 -5.33 -5.11 -1.37
C ASN A 395 -6.83 -5.33 -1.14
N GLN A 396 -7.65 -5.43 -2.21
CA GLN A 396 -9.07 -5.74 -2.09
C GLN A 396 -9.31 -7.16 -1.60
N GLU A 397 -8.52 -8.12 -2.09
CA GLU A 397 -8.55 -9.51 -1.65
C GLU A 397 -8.18 -9.66 -0.17
N ALA A 398 -7.10 -9.02 0.28
CA ALA A 398 -6.68 -9.03 1.69
C ALA A 398 -7.73 -8.41 2.64
N ILE A 399 -8.57 -7.50 2.15
CA ILE A 399 -9.70 -6.94 2.92
C ILE A 399 -10.83 -7.96 3.02
N ILE A 400 -11.06 -8.76 1.98
CA ILE A 400 -12.11 -9.78 1.92
C ILE A 400 -11.73 -11.03 2.71
N ASP A 401 -10.46 -11.41 2.75
CA ASP A 401 -9.94 -12.41 3.69
C ASP A 401 -10.19 -12.02 5.17
N GLY A 402 -10.42 -10.73 5.45
CA GLY A 402 -10.83 -10.22 6.75
C GLY A 402 -12.34 -10.24 7.05
N PHE A 403 -13.20 -10.55 6.06
CA PHE A 403 -14.67 -10.47 6.22
C PHE A 403 -15.29 -11.61 7.04
N GLY A 404 -14.55 -12.69 7.30
CA GLY A 404 -14.99 -13.77 8.20
C GLY A 404 -15.32 -13.29 9.63
N VAL A 405 -14.94 -12.07 10.00
CA VAL A 405 -15.18 -11.48 11.33
C VAL A 405 -16.50 -10.68 11.41
N LEU A 406 -17.11 -10.31 10.27
CA LEU A 406 -18.26 -9.37 10.24
C LEU A 406 -19.62 -10.02 9.89
N SER A 407 -19.66 -11.31 9.54
CA SER A 407 -20.91 -12.02 9.21
C SER A 407 -21.73 -12.51 10.45
N GLY A 408 -21.29 -12.19 11.67
CA GLY A 408 -22.20 -12.28 12.83
C GLY A 408 -22.50 -13.68 13.39
N ARG A 409 -21.66 -14.70 13.13
CA ARG A 409 -21.64 -15.91 13.98
C ARG A 409 -20.64 -15.73 15.14
N VAL A 410 -21.20 -15.68 16.33
CA VAL A 410 -20.53 -15.57 17.63
C VAL A 410 -19.50 -16.69 17.81
N LYS A 411 -18.36 -16.34 18.42
CA LYS A 411 -17.32 -17.23 18.96
C LYS A 411 -17.89 -18.57 19.44
N GLY A 412 -17.67 -19.64 18.67
CA GLY A 412 -17.63 -21.00 19.19
C GLY A 412 -16.23 -21.26 19.73
N ALA A 413 -16.13 -21.68 20.98
CA ALA A 413 -14.86 -21.93 21.67
C ALA A 413 -13.94 -22.86 20.87
N ALA A 414 -12.67 -22.49 20.74
CA ALA A 414 -11.62 -23.44 20.44
C ALA A 414 -11.54 -24.42 21.61
N ASN A 415 -12.09 -25.62 21.44
CA ASN A 415 -11.73 -26.75 22.29
C ASN A 415 -10.47 -27.40 21.71
N HIS A 416 -9.62 -27.79 22.66
CA HIS A 416 -8.30 -28.41 22.52
C HIS A 416 -8.16 -29.53 21.49
#